data_AF-A0A9P1IPZ3-F1
#
_entry.id   AF-A0A9P1IPZ3-F1
#
_cell.length_a   1.000
_cell.length_b   1.000
_cell.length_c   1.000
_cell.angle_alpha   90.00
_cell.angle_beta   90.00
_cell.angle_gamma   90.00
#
_symmetry.space_group_name_H-M   'P 1'
#
loop_
_entity.id
_entity.type
_entity.pdbx_description
1 polymer ?
#
loop_
_entity_poly.entity_id
_entity_poly.type
_entity_poly.pdbx_seq_one_letter_code
_entity_poly.pdbx_strand_id
1 'polypeptide(L)'
;MLCFIKIALVFSTIFVVVVQSQIVCWSGQETVSNGRRLDSQIGAPYTSVQCNNADFCYNNYVKRHKNGDDSYTITKSCGETGKCFETGCRGSHTDRVCCCIGNLCNSSNDYN
;
A
#
# COMPACT_ATOMS: atom_id res chain seq x y z
N MET A 1 43.99 -37.24 -3.48
CA MET A 1 43.21 -36.69 -2.35
C MET A 1 43.05 -35.16 -2.48
N LEU A 2 42.58 -34.67 -3.63
CA LEU A 2 42.47 -33.23 -3.95
C LEU A 2 41.12 -32.87 -4.62
N CYS A 3 40.26 -33.85 -4.86
CA CYS A 3 39.00 -33.66 -5.59
C CYS A 3 37.85 -33.19 -4.69
N PHE A 4 37.89 -33.50 -3.39
CA PHE A 4 36.79 -33.18 -2.47
C PHE A 4 36.79 -31.73 -1.96
N ILE A 5 37.92 -31.01 -2.05
CA ILE A 5 38.04 -29.65 -1.50
C ILE A 5 37.36 -28.60 -2.40
N LYS A 6 37.23 -28.86 -3.71
CA LYS A 6 36.61 -27.90 -4.64
C LYS A 6 35.08 -27.88 -4.61
N ILE A 7 34.44 -28.92 -4.09
CA ILE A 7 32.97 -29.04 -4.07
C ILE A 7 32.39 -28.33 -2.83
N ALA A 8 33.14 -28.23 -1.74
CA ALA A 8 32.69 -27.57 -0.51
C ALA A 8 32.65 -26.03 -0.62
N LEU A 9 33.41 -25.43 -1.52
CA LEU A 9 33.52 -23.97 -1.66
C LEU A 9 32.44 -23.32 -2.55
N VAL A 10 31.66 -24.11 -3.30
CA VAL A 10 30.65 -23.59 -4.24
C VAL A 10 29.28 -23.43 -3.59
N PHE A 11 29.03 -24.06 -2.43
CA PHE A 11 27.73 -23.97 -1.75
C PHE A 11 27.60 -22.80 -0.77
N SER A 12 28.68 -22.06 -0.47
CA SER A 12 28.69 -21.03 0.58
C SER A 12 28.42 -19.59 0.12
N THR A 13 28.17 -19.33 -1.17
CA THR A 13 28.02 -17.95 -1.69
C THR A 13 26.60 -17.55 -2.12
N ILE A 14 25.59 -18.38 -1.87
CA ILE A 14 24.20 -18.04 -2.21
C ILE A 14 23.35 -18.01 -0.93
N PHE A 15 23.81 -17.24 0.07
CA PHE A 15 22.87 -16.60 0.99
C PHE A 15 22.42 -15.31 0.28
N VAL A 16 21.47 -15.46 -0.65
CA VAL A 16 20.68 -14.31 -1.09
C VAL A 16 19.92 -13.89 0.15
N VAL A 17 20.42 -12.88 0.85
CA VAL A 17 19.66 -12.17 1.86
C VAL A 17 18.51 -11.55 1.10
N VAL A 18 17.39 -12.27 1.02
CA VAL A 18 16.12 -11.73 0.57
C VAL A 18 15.70 -10.77 1.67
N VAL A 19 16.20 -9.53 1.59
CA VAL A 19 15.67 -8.43 2.38
C VAL A 19 14.26 -8.23 1.84
N GLN A 20 13.28 -8.93 2.41
CA GLN A 20 11.89 -8.57 2.20
C GLN A 20 11.74 -7.20 2.86
N SER A 21 11.65 -6.14 2.06
CA SER A 21 11.33 -4.80 2.51
C SER A 21 9.94 -4.83 3.15
N GLN A 22 9.89 -5.10 4.44
CA GLN A 22 8.66 -5.03 5.21
C GLN A 22 8.38 -3.57 5.52
N ILE A 23 7.57 -2.93 4.68
CA ILE A 23 7.09 -1.56 4.91
C ILE A 23 5.84 -1.60 5.80
N VAL A 24 5.61 -0.52 6.55
CA VAL A 24 4.35 -0.32 7.28
C VAL A 24 3.47 0.62 6.48
N CYS A 25 2.19 0.32 6.30
CA CYS A 25 1.24 1.17 5.59
C CYS A 25 -0.01 1.43 6.44
N TRP A 26 -0.72 2.52 6.17
CA TRP A 26 -2.09 2.67 6.65
C TRP A 26 -3.00 1.71 5.89
N SER A 27 -3.88 1.04 6.61
CA SER A 27 -4.91 0.18 6.06
C SER A 27 -6.26 0.49 6.69
N GLY A 28 -7.28 0.58 5.84
CA GLY A 28 -8.65 0.86 6.25
C GLY A 28 -9.40 1.66 5.19
N GLN A 29 -10.60 2.08 5.57
CA GLN A 29 -11.48 2.83 4.69
C GLN A 29 -12.18 3.93 5.47
N GLU A 30 -12.31 5.07 4.83
CA GLU A 30 -13.07 6.20 5.33
C GLU A 30 -14.07 6.63 4.26
N THR A 31 -15.32 6.86 4.67
CA THR A 31 -16.33 7.44 3.79
C THR A 31 -16.85 8.74 4.41
N VAL A 32 -16.88 9.79 3.62
CA VAL A 32 -17.46 11.09 3.96
C VAL A 32 -18.65 11.32 3.05
N SER A 33 -19.82 11.64 3.60
CA SER A 33 -21.03 12.01 2.87
C SER A 33 -21.51 13.37 3.37
N ASN A 34 -21.71 14.31 2.44
CA ASN A 34 -22.17 15.68 2.73
C ASN A 34 -21.37 16.36 3.87
N GLY A 35 -20.04 16.21 3.84
CA GLY A 35 -19.14 16.79 4.85
C GLY A 35 -19.11 16.09 6.21
N ARG A 36 -19.85 14.99 6.38
CA ARG A 36 -19.83 14.16 7.59
C ARG A 36 -19.12 12.84 7.33
N ARG A 37 -18.12 12.53 8.17
CA ARG A 37 -17.54 11.18 8.25
C ARG A 37 -18.64 10.21 8.68
N LEU A 38 -18.85 9.17 7.88
CA LEU A 38 -19.69 8.05 8.26
C LEU A 38 -18.89 7.16 9.22
N ASP A 39 -19.55 6.67 10.27
CA ASP A 39 -18.89 5.82 11.27
C ASP A 39 -18.32 4.56 10.61
N SER A 40 -17.04 4.31 10.87
CA SER A 40 -16.43 3.02 10.55
C SER A 40 -16.98 1.98 11.54
N GLN A 41 -17.50 0.87 11.03
CA GLN A 41 -18.06 -0.22 11.86
C GLN A 41 -17.00 -0.87 12.77
N ILE A 42 -15.71 -0.58 12.57
CA ILE A 42 -14.58 -1.25 13.22
C ILE A 42 -13.57 -0.22 13.77
N GLY A 43 -14.04 0.83 14.46
CA GLY A 43 -13.19 1.78 15.17
C GLY A 43 -12.61 2.90 14.30
N ALA A 44 -11.36 3.30 14.54
CA ALA A 44 -10.70 4.34 13.73
C ALA A 44 -10.67 3.94 12.24
N PRO A 45 -10.83 4.88 11.29
CA PRO A 45 -10.96 4.55 9.87
C PRO A 45 -9.69 3.92 9.29
N TYR A 46 -8.54 4.12 9.92
CA TYR A 46 -7.26 3.56 9.51
C TYR A 46 -6.50 2.96 10.68
N THR A 47 -5.75 1.90 10.40
CA THR A 47 -4.79 1.26 11.30
C THR A 47 -3.48 1.06 10.56
N SER A 48 -2.35 1.08 11.26
CA SER A 48 -1.06 0.76 10.64
C SER A 48 -0.87 -0.75 10.58
N VAL A 49 -0.47 -1.27 9.42
CA VAL A 49 -0.22 -2.70 9.20
C VAL A 49 1.15 -2.90 8.56
N GLN A 50 1.81 -3.99 8.95
CA GLN A 50 3.08 -4.40 8.36
C GLN A 50 2.82 -5.22 7.08
N CYS A 51 3.38 -4.78 5.97
CA CYS A 51 3.20 -5.39 4.66
C CYS A 51 4.33 -6.39 4.39
N ASN A 52 4.03 -7.68 4.45
CA ASN A 52 5.05 -8.73 4.30
C ASN A 52 5.47 -8.96 2.83
N ASN A 53 4.59 -8.67 1.88
CA ASN A 53 4.77 -8.97 0.45
C ASN A 53 4.52 -7.75 -0.46
N ALA A 54 4.70 -6.53 0.03
CA ALA A 54 4.48 -5.32 -0.76
C ALA A 54 5.56 -4.29 -0.51
N ASP A 55 6.07 -3.70 -1.58
CA ASP A 55 7.07 -2.62 -1.54
C ASP A 55 6.43 -1.22 -1.62
N PHE A 56 5.11 -1.17 -1.84
CA PHE A 56 4.33 0.06 -1.98
C PHE A 56 3.22 0.12 -0.95
N CYS A 57 2.86 1.33 -0.54
CA CYS A 57 1.56 1.60 0.08
C CYS A 57 0.58 2.11 -0.97
N TYR A 58 -0.67 1.69 -0.85
CA TYR A 58 -1.78 2.03 -1.74
C TYR A 58 -2.72 3.03 -1.07
N ASN A 59 -3.20 3.99 -1.85
CA ASN A 59 -4.30 4.88 -1.51
C ASN A 59 -5.23 5.04 -2.72
N ASN A 60 -6.54 4.92 -2.51
CA ASN A 60 -7.55 5.12 -3.52
C ASN A 60 -8.61 6.10 -3.03
N TYR A 61 -8.88 7.12 -3.84
CA TYR A 61 -9.91 8.11 -3.62
C TYR A 61 -11.00 7.95 -4.68
N VAL A 62 -12.24 7.76 -4.24
CA VAL A 62 -13.41 7.68 -5.13
C VAL A 62 -14.48 8.65 -4.65
N LYS A 63 -14.73 9.71 -5.41
CA LYS A 63 -15.87 10.61 -5.23
C LYS A 63 -17.08 10.04 -5.96
N ARG A 64 -18.19 9.90 -5.26
CA ARG A 64 -19.48 9.53 -5.84
C ARG A 64 -20.41 10.73 -5.76
N HIS A 65 -20.91 11.14 -6.91
CA HIS A 65 -21.95 12.15 -7.01
C HIS A 65 -23.23 11.45 -7.47
N LYS A 66 -24.08 11.04 -6.52
CA LYS A 66 -25.36 10.40 -6.83
C LYS A 66 -26.46 11.16 -6.08
N ASN A 67 -27.47 11.65 -6.82
CA ASN A 67 -28.63 12.35 -6.27
C ASN A 67 -28.28 13.58 -5.40
N GLY A 68 -27.23 14.34 -5.75
CA GLY A 68 -26.82 15.54 -5.01
C GLY A 68 -26.03 15.26 -3.73
N ASP A 69 -25.73 14.00 -3.41
CA ASP A 69 -24.80 13.64 -2.33
C ASP A 69 -23.37 13.83 -2.82
N ASP A 70 -22.66 14.78 -2.21
CA ASP A 70 -21.21 14.91 -2.35
C ASP A 70 -20.54 13.99 -1.35
N SER A 71 -20.39 12.73 -1.76
CA SER A 71 -19.72 11.71 -0.97
C SER A 71 -18.39 11.31 -1.59
N TYR A 72 -17.41 10.99 -0.75
CA TYR A 72 -16.16 10.38 -1.20
C TYR A 72 -15.73 9.28 -0.25
N THR A 73 -15.03 8.30 -0.80
CA THR A 73 -14.45 7.19 -0.05
C THR A 73 -12.95 7.16 -0.30
N ILE A 74 -12.19 6.99 0.77
CA ILE A 74 -10.75 6.83 0.74
C ILE A 74 -10.43 5.44 1.26
N THR A 75 -9.69 4.65 0.49
CA THR A 75 -9.27 3.29 0.85
C THR A 75 -7.76 3.24 0.86
N LYS A 76 -7.18 2.76 1.96
CA LYS A 76 -5.74 2.62 2.13
C LYS A 76 -5.41 1.15 2.39
N SER A 77 -4.29 0.68 1.85
CA SER A 77 -3.81 -0.68 2.10
C SER A 77 -2.32 -0.83 1.77
N CYS A 78 -1.77 -2.02 2.03
CA CYS A 78 -0.56 -2.47 1.34
C CYS A 78 -0.81 -2.49 -0.17
N GLY A 79 0.20 -2.14 -0.96
CA GLY A 79 0.21 -2.19 -2.42
C GLY A 79 0.43 -3.61 -2.91
N GLU A 80 -0.60 -4.45 -2.78
CA GLU A 80 -0.57 -5.83 -3.27
C GLU A 80 -0.29 -5.90 -4.78
N THR A 81 0.22 -7.05 -5.21
CA THR A 81 0.46 -7.34 -6.63
C THR A 81 -0.81 -7.10 -7.44
N GLY A 82 -0.73 -6.24 -8.47
CA GLY A 82 -1.88 -5.82 -9.27
C GLY A 82 -2.48 -4.47 -8.90
N LYS A 83 -2.20 -3.93 -7.70
CA LYS A 83 -2.67 -2.60 -7.26
C LYS A 83 -1.64 -1.50 -7.48
N CYS A 84 -0.37 -1.80 -7.22
CA CYS A 84 0.75 -0.86 -7.36
C CYS A 84 1.89 -1.49 -8.16
N PHE A 85 2.41 -0.74 -9.13
CA PHE A 85 3.56 -1.13 -9.97
C PHE A 85 4.66 -0.07 -9.99
N GLU A 86 4.30 1.19 -9.74
CA GLU A 86 5.18 2.34 -9.71
C GLU A 86 4.66 3.36 -8.69
N THR A 87 5.52 4.28 -8.26
CA THR A 87 5.09 5.43 -7.45
C THR A 87 4.35 6.46 -8.31
N GLY A 88 3.39 7.15 -7.71
CA GLY A 88 2.64 8.21 -8.34
C GLY A 88 1.14 7.98 -8.30
N CYS A 89 0.39 8.91 -8.88
CA CYS A 89 -1.06 8.86 -8.94
C CYS A 89 -1.55 8.73 -10.37
N ARG A 90 -2.59 7.93 -10.57
CA ARG A 90 -3.27 7.73 -11.84
C ARG A 90 -4.77 7.94 -11.64
N GLY A 91 -5.43 8.50 -12.65
CA GLY A 91 -6.88 8.75 -12.63
C GLY A 91 -7.25 10.24 -12.63
N SER A 92 -8.53 10.50 -12.39
CA SER A 92 -9.13 11.84 -12.40
C SER A 92 -9.23 12.41 -10.98
N HIS A 93 -9.84 13.59 -10.82
CA HIS A 93 -10.12 14.15 -9.49
C HIS A 93 -11.25 13.44 -8.74
N THR A 94 -12.07 12.62 -9.42
CA THR A 94 -13.18 11.88 -8.80
C THR A 94 -12.88 10.40 -8.61
N ASP A 95 -11.81 9.90 -9.22
CA ASP A 95 -11.36 8.52 -9.08
C ASP A 95 -9.84 8.52 -9.29
N ARG A 96 -9.10 8.40 -8.19
CA ARG A 96 -7.63 8.53 -8.17
C ARG A 96 -7.03 7.41 -7.35
N VAL A 97 -6.10 6.70 -7.97
CA VAL A 97 -5.28 5.67 -7.32
C VAL A 97 -3.85 6.19 -7.20
N CYS A 98 -3.27 6.11 -6.00
CA CYS A 98 -1.93 6.55 -5.70
C CYS A 98 -1.13 5.43 -5.03
N CYS A 99 0.14 5.32 -5.42
CA CYS A 99 1.10 4.39 -4.86
C CYS A 99 2.36 5.14 -4.43
N CYS A 100 2.91 4.78 -3.27
CA CYS A 100 4.12 5.41 -2.73
C CYS A 100 5.01 4.35 -2.07
N ILE A 101 6.31 4.64 -1.93
CA ILE A 101 7.28 3.79 -1.24
C ILE A 101 7.66 4.44 0.08
N GLY A 102 7.77 3.64 1.13
CA GLY A 102 8.22 4.07 2.45
C GLY A 102 7.18 3.88 3.54
N ASN A 103 7.64 3.90 4.79
CA ASN A 103 6.78 3.67 5.94
C ASN A 103 5.72 4.76 6.08
N LEU A 104 4.46 4.33 6.15
CA LEU A 104 3.26 5.13 6.32
C LEU A 104 3.14 6.23 5.26
N CYS A 105 3.74 6.04 4.09
CA CYS A 105 3.77 7.05 3.04
C CYS A 105 2.37 7.35 2.51
N ASN A 106 1.42 6.41 2.63
CA ASN A 106 0.02 6.55 2.22
C ASN A 106 -0.84 7.37 3.22
N SER A 107 -0.21 8.16 4.10
CA SER A 107 -0.89 8.99 5.11
C SER A 107 -1.69 10.14 4.50
N SER A 108 -1.23 10.74 3.41
CA SER A 108 -1.93 11.83 2.76
C SER A 108 -3.19 11.33 2.06
N ASN A 109 -4.25 12.12 2.14
CA ASN A 109 -5.44 11.97 1.31
C ASN A 109 -5.31 12.74 -0.01
N ASP A 110 -4.29 13.59 -0.11
CA ASP A 110 -3.96 14.42 -1.26
C ASP A 110 -2.51 14.13 -1.66
N TYR A 111 -2.35 13.35 -2.72
CA TYR A 111 -1.10 13.36 -3.48
C TYR A 111 -1.39 14.22 -4.70
N ASN A 112 -1.15 15.51 -4.52
CA ASN A 112 -0.84 16.41 -5.64
C ASN A 112 0.60 16.14 -6.06
#